data_AF-A0A3R7AZL3-F1
#
_entry.id   AF-A0A3R7AZL3-F1
#
_cell.length_a   1.000
_cell.length_b   1.000
_cell.length_c   1.000
_cell.angle_alpha   90.00
_cell.angle_beta   90.00
_cell.angle_gamma   90.00
#
_symmetry.space_group_name_H-M   'P 1'
#
loop_
_entity.id
_entity.type
_entity.pdbx_description
1 polymer ?
#
loop_
_entity_poly.entity_id
_entity_poly.type
_entity_poly.pdbx_seq_one_letter_code
_entity_poly.pdbx_strand_id
1 'polypeptide(L)' 'MEGSIRRVKMLLMDMGLNDYQASALANLLYLGETKASILSRASGVPRVRIYGVLEELAKRGA' A
#
# COMPACT_ATOMS: atom_id res chain seq x y z
N MET A 1 -1.56 11.86 12.05
CA MET A 1 -0.91 11.26 10.85
C MET A 1 -1.32 9.81 10.65
N GLU A 2 -1.09 8.90 11.60
CA GLU A 2 -1.50 7.48 11.48
C GLU A 2 -3.01 7.28 11.26
N GLY A 3 -3.84 8.12 11.87
CA GLY A 3 -5.30 8.07 11.68
C GLY A 3 -5.75 8.29 10.23
N SER A 4 -5.07 9.16 9.48
CA SER A 4 -5.39 9.43 8.08
C SER A 4 -5.02 8.26 7.18
N ILE A 5 -3.83 7.68 7.37
CA ILE A 5 -3.37 6.49 6.63
C ILE A 5 -4.33 5.31 6.88
N ARG A 6 -4.75 5.10 8.15
CA ARG A 6 -5.72 4.06 8.49
C ARG A 6 -7.05 4.28 7.79
N ARG A 7 -7.57 5.51 7.74
CA ARG A 7 -8.82 5.83 7.05
C ARG A 7 -8.73 5.56 5.55
N VAL A 8 -7.63 5.97 4.90
CA VAL A 8 -7.39 5.70 3.48
C VAL A 8 -7.29 4.20 3.24
N LYS A 9 -6.57 3.45 4.08
CA LYS A 9 -6.50 1.99 3.99
C LYS A 9 -7.90 1.35 4.02
N MET A 10 -8.77 1.76 4.95
CA MET A 10 -10.14 1.23 5.02
C MET A 10 -10.94 1.54 3.75
N LEU A 11 -10.88 2.77 3.24
CA LEU A 11 -11.54 3.14 1.98
C LEU A 11 -11.06 2.30 0.80
N LEU A 12 -9.76 2.05 0.70
CA LEU A 12 -9.18 1.21 -0.34
C LEU A 12 -9.66 -0.25 -0.22
N MET A 13 -9.82 -0.75 1.00
CA MET A 13 -10.39 -2.09 1.24
C MET A 13 -11.86 -2.16 0.80
N ASP A 14 -12.65 -1.12 1.09
CA ASP A 14 -14.04 -1.02 0.65
C ASP A 14 -14.15 -0.96 -0.89
N MET A 15 -13.12 -0.46 -1.58
CA MET A 15 -13.00 -0.48 -3.05
C MET A 15 -12.50 -1.83 -3.61
N GLY A 16 -12.33 -2.84 -2.76
CA GLY A 16 -11.97 -4.20 -3.18
C GLY A 16 -10.47 -4.49 -3.27
N LEU A 17 -9.63 -3.65 -2.65
CA LEU A 17 -8.21 -4.00 -2.44
C LEU A 17 -8.08 -4.92 -1.22
N ASN A 18 -7.17 -5.88 -1.29
CA ASN A 18 -6.84 -6.68 -0.11
C ASN A 18 -6.02 -5.88 0.91
N ASP A 19 -5.85 -6.43 2.13
CA ASP A 19 -5.15 -5.73 3.22
C ASP A 19 -3.74 -5.24 2.83
N TYR A 20 -2.97 -6.06 2.10
CA TYR A 20 -1.62 -5.70 1.67
C TYR A 20 -1.62 -4.63 0.58
N GLN A 21 -2.51 -4.73 -0.40
CA GLN A 21 -2.68 -3.73 -1.45
C GLN A 21 -3.09 -2.38 -0.84
N ALA A 22 -4.12 -2.38 0.02
CA ALA A 22 -4.61 -1.18 0.68
C ALA A 22 -3.55 -0.56 1.59
N SER A 23 -2.81 -1.37 2.36
CA SER A 23 -1.74 -0.88 3.23
C SER A 23 -0.57 -0.30 2.44
N ALA A 24 -0.15 -0.99 1.37
CA ALA A 24 0.93 -0.52 0.50
C ALA A 24 0.55 0.80 -0.18
N LEU A 25 -0.62 0.86 -0.82
CA LEU A 25 -1.06 2.06 -1.54
C LEU A 25 -1.29 3.25 -0.60
N ALA A 26 -1.92 3.06 0.56
CA ALA A 26 -2.12 4.13 1.54
C ALA A 26 -0.78 4.74 2.04
N ASN A 27 0.23 3.90 2.27
CA ASN A 27 1.56 4.37 2.67
C ASN A 27 2.33 5.00 1.51
N LEU A 28 2.18 4.46 0.28
CA LEU A 28 2.83 5.03 -0.89
C LEU A 28 2.29 6.43 -1.21
N LEU A 29 0.97 6.62 -1.14
CA LEU A 29 0.33 7.95 -1.30
C LEU A 29 0.80 8.95 -0.24
N TYR A 30 1.12 8.48 0.96
CA TYR A 30 1.62 9.33 2.04
C TYR A 30 3.12 9.66 1.90
N LEU A 31 3.94 8.67 1.51
CA LEU A 31 5.39 8.81 1.40
C LEU A 31 5.84 9.45 0.08
N GLY A 32 5.04 9.37 -0.98
CA GLY A 32 5.43 9.71 -2.34
C GLY A 32 6.37 8.67 -2.97
N GLU A 33 7.15 9.08 -3.96
CA GLU A 33 8.14 8.22 -4.60
C GLU A 33 9.15 7.69 -3.58
N THR A 34 9.26 6.36 -3.47
CA THR A 34 10.10 5.73 -2.45
C THR A 34 10.59 4.36 -2.89
N LYS A 35 11.58 3.82 -2.18
CA LYS A 35 12.10 2.46 -2.42
C LYS A 35 11.14 1.43 -1.84
N ALA A 36 10.97 0.31 -2.54
CA ALA A 36 10.12 -0.81 -2.10
C ALA A 36 10.48 -1.35 -0.70
N SER A 37 11.75 -1.28 -0.30
CA SER A 37 12.20 -1.66 1.05
C SER A 37 11.68 -0.74 2.16
N ILE A 38 11.60 0.56 1.87
CA ILE A 38 11.04 1.57 2.79
C ILE A 38 9.53 1.39 2.87
N LEU A 39 8.87 1.22 1.72
CA LEU A 39 7.44 0.97 1.65
C LEU A 39 7.04 -0.31 2.41
N SER A 40 7.78 -1.40 2.25
CA SER A 40 7.56 -2.66 2.97
C SER A 40 7.59 -2.46 4.50
N ARG A 41 8.57 -1.70 5.01
CA ARG A 41 8.64 -1.38 6.45
C ARG A 41 7.47 -0.51 6.91
N ALA A 42 7.11 0.54 6.15
CA ALA A 42 6.06 1.48 6.53
C ALA A 42 4.66 0.84 6.48
N SER A 43 4.39 0.02 5.46
CA SER A 43 3.11 -0.64 5.23
C SER A 43 2.91 -1.93 6.02
N GLY A 44 3.98 -2.50 6.59
CA GLY A 44 3.96 -3.82 7.21
C GLY A 44 3.85 -5.00 6.22
N VAL A 45 3.87 -4.73 4.90
CA VAL A 45 3.84 -5.77 3.87
C VAL A 45 5.21 -6.47 3.81
N PRO A 46 5.27 -7.81 3.85
CA PRO A 46 6.54 -8.54 3.75
C PRO A 46 7.35 -8.18 2.51
N ARG A 47 8.67 -8.02 2.65
CA ARG A 47 9.56 -7.60 1.55
C ARG A 47 9.53 -8.55 0.35
N VAL A 48 9.27 -9.84 0.58
CA VAL A 48 9.11 -10.85 -0.47
C VAL A 48 7.80 -10.70 -1.25
N ARG A 49 6.79 -10.00 -0.70
CA ARG A 49 5.48 -9.78 -1.33
C ARG A 49 5.32 -8.38 -1.94
N ILE A 50 6.12 -7.40 -1.50
CA ILE A 50 5.88 -5.99 -1.87
C ILE A 50 5.92 -5.75 -3.38
N TYR A 51 6.83 -6.39 -4.12
CA TYR A 51 6.91 -6.24 -5.57
C TYR A 51 5.70 -6.85 -6.28
N GLY A 52 5.22 -8.01 -5.83
CA GLY A 52 3.99 -8.61 -6.37
C GLY A 52 2.76 -7.75 -6.11
N VAL A 53 2.66 -7.18 -4.90
CA VAL A 53 1.57 -6.24 -4.56
C VAL A 53 1.63 -4.98 -5.44
N LEU A 54 2.82 -4.41 -5.67
CA LEU A 54 2.98 -3.26 -6.56
C LEU A 54 2.64 -3.61 -8.02
N GLU A 55 3.01 -4.79 -8.48
CA GLU A 55 2.65 -5.28 -9.82
C GLU A 55 1.14 -5.46 -9.98
N GLU A 56 0.47 -6.02 -8.97
CA GLU A 56 -0.99 -6.17 -8.93
C GLU A 56 -1.72 -4.82 -8.92
N LEU A 57 -1.20 -3.83 -8.18
CA LEU A 57 -1.73 -2.47 -8.15
C LEU A 57 -1.56 -1.79 -9.52
N ALA A 58 -0.36 -1.86 -10.11
CA ALA A 58 -0.09 -1.30 -11.43
C ALA A 58 -1.00 -1.88 -12.52
N LYS A 59 -1.29 -3.20 -12.46
CA LYS A 59 -2.25 -3.86 -13.37
C LYS A 59 -3.69 -3.35 -13.23
N ARG A 60 -4.04 -2.78 -12.07
CA ARG A 60 -5.35 -2.16 -11.81
C ARG A 60 -5.38 -0.67 -12.18
N GLY A 61 -4.26 -0.10 -12.63
CA GLY A 61 -4.13 1.33 -12.92
C GLY A 61 -3.99 2.21 -11.67
N ALA A 62 -3.54 1.62 -10.55
CA ALA A 62 -3.34 2.28 -9.27
C ALA A 62 -1.88 2.22 -8.82
#